data_AF-A0A832WFW7-F1
#
_entry.id   AF-A0A832WFW7-F1
#
_cell.length_a   1.000
_cell.length_b   1.000
_cell.length_c   1.000
_cell.angle_alpha   90.00
_cell.angle_beta   90.00
_cell.angle_gamma   90.00
#
_symmetry.space_group_name_H-M   'P 1'
#
loop_
_entity.id
_entity.type
_entity.pdbx_description
1 polymer ?
#
loop_
_entity_poly.entity_id
_entity_poly.type
_entity_poly.pdbx_seq_one_letter_code
_entity_poly.pdbx_strand_id
1 'polypeptide(L)'
;MIEIKISKIPRWDEINKIVKLREKDLVLLKLPKSVYEHPKMAYKLEYLKKKGIFIEVENAKRGRKRKVDDETVKKIHELIIEGYSVREIGNILGIGKSTVWDYAKDCIKELKLERFKKLVWEYREYLINKGKYSPSLQVLFLELEATVDYDLEKAKKILEDIIKHVKEF
;
A
#
# COMPACT_ATOMS: atom_id res chain seq x y z
N MET A 1 -21.95 17.38 -27.08
CA MET A 1 -21.97 16.10 -26.35
C MET A 1 -22.52 16.32 -24.95
N ILE A 2 -23.55 15.59 -24.56
CA ILE A 2 -24.22 15.66 -23.25
C ILE A 2 -23.78 14.50 -22.39
N GLU A 3 -23.12 14.78 -21.26
CA GLU A 3 -22.76 13.77 -20.27
C GLU A 3 -23.83 13.66 -19.18
N ILE A 4 -24.27 12.43 -18.88
CA ILE A 4 -25.26 12.16 -17.84
C ILE A 4 -24.69 11.12 -16.88
N LYS A 5 -24.67 11.44 -15.59
CA LYS A 5 -24.27 10.50 -14.53
C LYS A 5 -25.49 9.96 -13.80
N ILE A 6 -25.63 8.63 -13.76
CA ILE A 6 -26.67 7.96 -12.96
C ILE A 6 -26.03 7.12 -11.86
N SER A 7 -26.51 7.30 -10.62
CA SER A 7 -26.03 6.55 -9.44
C SER A 7 -26.97 5.43 -9.02
N LYS A 8 -28.19 5.40 -9.56
CA LYS A 8 -29.26 4.43 -9.30
C LYS A 8 -29.86 3.94 -10.61
N ILE A 9 -30.64 2.86 -10.55
CA ILE A 9 -31.38 2.34 -11.70
C ILE A 9 -32.49 3.34 -12.06
N PRO A 10 -32.45 3.96 -13.25
CA PRO A 10 -33.42 4.98 -13.63
C PRO A 10 -34.80 4.37 -13.87
N ARG A 11 -35.86 5.14 -13.61
CA ARG A 11 -37.24 4.79 -14.04
C ARG A 11 -37.38 5.01 -15.55
N TRP A 12 -38.43 4.44 -16.14
CA TRP A 12 -38.70 4.59 -17.57
C TRP A 12 -38.89 6.06 -17.99
N ASP A 13 -39.50 6.89 -17.14
CA ASP A 13 -39.66 8.32 -17.41
C ASP A 13 -38.31 9.04 -17.52
N GLU A 14 -37.33 8.64 -16.70
CA GLU A 14 -35.97 9.17 -16.74
C GLU A 14 -35.24 8.71 -18.00
N ILE A 15 -35.42 7.45 -18.41
CA ILE A 15 -34.87 6.91 -19.68
C ILE A 15 -35.43 7.67 -20.88
N ASN A 16 -36.74 7.91 -20.92
CA ASN A 16 -37.36 8.63 -22.02
C ASN A 16 -36.86 10.08 -22.12
N LYS A 17 -36.55 10.72 -20.99
CA LYS A 17 -35.88 12.03 -20.99
C LYS A 17 -34.47 11.94 -21.61
N ILE A 18 -33.70 10.91 -21.27
CA ILE A 18 -32.35 10.68 -21.83
C ILE A 18 -32.44 10.46 -23.36
N VAL A 19 -33.43 9.70 -23.83
CA VAL A 19 -33.64 9.48 -25.28
C VAL A 19 -34.02 10.78 -25.99
N LYS A 20 -34.86 11.64 -25.40
CA LYS A 20 -35.16 12.97 -25.96
C LYS A 20 -33.92 13.86 -26.05
N LEU A 21 -32.99 13.76 -25.10
CA LEU A 21 -31.73 14.49 -25.17
C LEU A 21 -30.85 14.01 -26.32
N ARG A 22 -30.94 12.72 -26.67
CA ARG A 22 -30.22 12.15 -27.83
C ARG A 22 -30.68 12.70 -29.17
N GLU A 23 -31.93 13.15 -29.29
CA GLU A 23 -32.43 13.81 -30.50
C GLU A 23 -31.73 15.15 -30.77
N LYS A 24 -31.18 15.78 -29.72
CA LYS A 24 -30.51 17.09 -29.81
C LYS A 24 -29.01 16.98 -30.00
N ASP A 25 -28.37 16.01 -29.35
CA ASP A 25 -26.91 15.87 -29.33
C ASP A 25 -26.49 14.45 -28.92
N LEU A 26 -25.22 14.11 -29.11
CA LEU A 26 -24.61 12.87 -28.63
C LEU A 26 -24.67 12.78 -27.10
N VAL A 27 -25.30 11.72 -26.58
CA VAL A 27 -25.39 11.46 -25.14
C VAL A 27 -24.41 10.35 -24.71
N LEU A 28 -23.61 10.66 -23.70
CA LEU A 28 -22.75 9.73 -22.97
C LEU A 28 -23.29 9.50 -21.56
N LEU A 29 -23.73 8.28 -21.28
CA LEU A 29 -24.28 7.85 -20.00
C LEU A 29 -23.20 7.17 -19.16
N LYS A 30 -22.78 7.84 -18.10
CA LYS A 30 -21.82 7.36 -17.10
C LYS A 30 -22.56 6.71 -15.93
N LEU A 31 -22.24 5.46 -15.65
CA LEU A 31 -22.92 4.67 -14.61
C LEU A 31 -21.95 3.76 -13.86
N PRO A 32 -22.15 3.53 -12.56
CA PRO A 32 -21.27 2.67 -11.78
C PRO A 32 -21.47 1.20 -12.15
N LYS A 33 -20.42 0.38 -11.99
CA LYS A 33 -20.44 -1.07 -12.25
C LYS A 33 -21.63 -1.79 -11.61
N SER A 34 -21.97 -1.45 -10.37
CA SER A 34 -23.11 -2.03 -9.65
C SER A 34 -24.47 -1.77 -10.30
N VAL A 35 -24.63 -0.64 -11.00
CA VAL A 35 -25.85 -0.33 -11.75
C VAL A 35 -25.81 -0.99 -13.12
N TYR A 36 -24.64 -1.02 -13.78
CA TYR A 36 -24.45 -1.68 -15.07
C TYR A 36 -24.81 -3.17 -15.03
N GLU A 37 -24.32 -3.88 -14.01
CA GLU A 37 -24.44 -5.34 -13.89
C GLU A 37 -25.78 -5.77 -13.24
N HIS A 38 -26.60 -4.82 -12.79
CA HIS A 38 -27.84 -5.16 -12.10
C HIS A 38 -28.87 -5.78 -13.07
N PRO A 39 -29.54 -6.91 -12.74
CA PRO A 39 -30.48 -7.58 -13.64
C PRO A 39 -31.60 -6.68 -14.18
N LYS A 40 -32.19 -5.84 -13.31
CA LYS A 40 -33.24 -4.85 -13.69
C LYS A 40 -32.74 -3.73 -14.63
N MET A 41 -31.44 -3.62 -14.87
CA MET A 41 -30.84 -2.61 -15.75
C MET A 41 -30.50 -3.20 -17.13
N ALA A 42 -30.35 -4.53 -17.26
CA ALA A 42 -29.96 -5.19 -18.51
C ALA A 42 -30.84 -4.80 -19.70
N TYR A 43 -32.18 -4.92 -19.57
CA TYR A 43 -33.12 -4.57 -20.64
C TYR A 43 -33.10 -3.06 -20.98
N LYS A 44 -32.82 -2.20 -19.98
CA LYS A 44 -32.73 -0.75 -20.16
C LYS A 44 -31.48 -0.37 -20.93
N LEU A 45 -30.35 -1.02 -20.63
CA LEU A 45 -29.09 -0.82 -21.35
C LEU A 45 -29.24 -1.23 -22.82
N GLU A 46 -29.90 -2.35 -23.10
CA GLU A 46 -30.17 -2.78 -24.46
C GLU A 46 -31.03 -1.76 -25.22
N TYR A 47 -32.10 -1.26 -24.59
CA TYR A 47 -32.94 -0.19 -25.16
C TYR A 47 -32.15 1.10 -25.44
N LEU A 48 -31.34 1.56 -24.47
CA LEU A 48 -30.50 2.75 -24.61
C LEU A 48 -29.45 2.60 -25.73
N LYS A 49 -28.81 1.43 -25.85
CA LYS A 49 -27.86 1.11 -26.94
C LYS A 49 -28.54 1.15 -28.30
N LYS A 50 -29.73 0.55 -28.44
CA LYS A 50 -30.54 0.60 -29.68
C LYS A 50 -30.91 2.03 -30.08
N LYS A 51 -31.07 2.93 -29.12
CA LYS A 51 -31.30 4.37 -29.36
C LYS A 51 -30.02 5.17 -29.61
N GLY A 52 -28.87 4.49 -29.72
CA GLY A 52 -27.59 5.12 -30.05
C GLY A 52 -26.91 5.84 -28.89
N ILE A 53 -27.33 5.63 -27.64
CA ILE A 53 -26.72 6.26 -26.48
C ILE A 53 -25.44 5.51 -26.09
N PHE A 54 -24.34 6.25 -25.92
CA PHE A 54 -23.07 5.68 -25.50
C PHE A 54 -23.08 5.46 -23.99
N ILE A 55 -22.61 4.31 -23.54
CA ILE A 55 -22.58 3.94 -22.11
C ILE A 55 -21.14 3.73 -21.69
N GLU A 56 -20.74 4.43 -20.65
CA GLU A 56 -19.42 4.30 -20.02
C GLU A 56 -19.60 3.83 -18.58
N VAL A 57 -18.86 2.77 -18.21
CA VAL A 57 -18.90 2.22 -16.86
C VAL A 57 -17.85 2.94 -16.02
N GLU A 58 -18.29 3.79 -15.09
CA GLU A 58 -17.40 4.40 -14.12
C GLU A 58 -16.97 3.36 -13.09
N ASN A 59 -15.74 2.87 -13.24
CA ASN A 59 -15.03 2.06 -12.24
C ASN A 59 -14.36 2.96 -11.19
N ALA A 60 -15.06 4.00 -10.71
CA ALA A 60 -14.56 4.79 -9.60
C ALA A 60 -14.51 3.88 -8.35
N LYS A 61 -13.30 3.58 -7.87
CA LYS A 61 -13.09 2.83 -6.61
C LYS A 61 -13.87 3.55 -5.50
N ARG A 62 -15.04 3.03 -5.14
CA ARG A 62 -15.78 3.47 -3.95
C ARG A 62 -15.03 2.97 -2.73
N GLY A 63 -14.24 3.85 -2.14
CA GLY A 63 -13.55 3.67 -0.87
C GLY A 63 -13.46 5.01 -0.14
N ARG A 64 -13.23 4.96 1.17
CA ARG A 64 -12.90 6.14 1.98
C ARG A 64 -11.69 6.82 1.30
N LYS A 65 -11.70 8.16 1.13
CA LYS A 65 -10.48 8.88 0.74
C LYS A 65 -9.34 8.40 1.64
N ARG A 66 -8.15 8.16 1.06
CA ARG A 66 -6.95 7.84 1.84
C ARG A 66 -6.87 8.87 2.97
N LYS A 67 -6.82 8.40 4.22
CA LYS A 67 -6.77 9.28 5.40
C LYS A 67 -5.45 10.05 5.47
N VAL A 68 -4.45 9.55 4.75
CA VAL A 68 -3.07 10.00 4.82
C VAL A 68 -2.49 9.96 3.41
N ASP A 69 -1.68 10.94 3.07
CA ASP A 69 -0.99 11.05 1.79
C ASP A 69 0.18 10.05 1.68
N ASP A 70 0.72 9.91 0.47
CA ASP A 70 1.85 9.00 0.22
C ASP A 70 3.12 9.43 0.96
N GLU A 71 3.27 10.74 1.25
CA GLU A 71 4.42 11.27 1.98
C GLU A 71 4.40 10.83 3.46
N THR A 72 3.25 10.89 4.11
CA THR A 72 3.11 10.41 5.49
C THR A 72 3.29 8.89 5.57
N VAL A 73 2.85 8.14 4.55
CA VAL A 73 3.11 6.69 4.50
C VAL A 73 4.61 6.39 4.44
N LYS A 74 5.37 7.12 3.61
CA LYS A 74 6.84 7.00 3.60
C LYS A 74 7.44 7.32 4.97
N LYS A 75 6.97 8.38 5.61
CA LYS A 75 7.45 8.79 6.93
C LYS A 75 7.16 7.76 8.03
N ILE A 76 6.00 7.08 7.94
CA ILE A 76 5.70 5.94 8.81
C ILE A 76 6.75 4.84 8.62
N HIS A 77 7.08 4.49 7.38
CA HIS A 77 8.06 3.45 7.07
C HIS A 77 9.46 3.82 7.60
N GLU A 78 9.92 5.05 7.34
CA GLU A 78 11.20 5.58 7.82
C GLU A 78 11.30 5.49 9.34
N LEU A 79 10.27 5.94 10.07
CA LEU A 79 10.28 5.90 11.54
C LEU A 79 10.27 4.45 12.07
N ILE A 80 9.64 3.49 11.36
CA ILE A 80 9.74 2.08 11.74
C ILE A 80 11.17 1.56 11.56
N ILE A 81 11.84 1.96 10.47
CA ILE A 81 13.24 1.60 10.18
C ILE A 81 14.18 2.21 11.23
N GLU A 82 13.93 3.45 11.65
CA GLU A 82 14.66 4.12 12.74
C GLU A 82 14.37 3.50 14.12
N GLY A 83 13.26 2.78 14.23
CA GLY A 83 12.98 1.91 15.35
C GLY A 83 11.90 2.36 16.32
N TYR A 84 11.17 3.42 15.95
CA TYR A 84 10.02 3.92 16.71
C TYR A 84 8.86 2.92 16.70
N SER A 85 8.14 2.85 17.81
CA SER A 85 6.92 2.06 17.93
C SER A 85 5.75 2.72 17.21
N VAL A 86 4.75 1.92 16.82
CA VAL A 86 3.49 2.39 16.21
C VAL A 86 2.81 3.51 17.03
N ARG A 87 2.96 3.46 18.36
CA ARG A 87 2.42 4.48 19.26
C ARG A 87 3.20 5.78 19.19
N GLU A 88 4.53 5.71 19.21
CA GLU A 88 5.40 6.89 19.09
C GLU A 88 5.25 7.55 17.73
N ILE A 89 5.19 6.76 16.66
CA ILE A 89 4.94 7.25 15.30
C ILE A 89 3.62 8.00 15.23
N GLY A 90 2.56 7.45 15.83
CA GLY A 90 1.26 8.12 15.89
C GLY A 90 1.34 9.47 16.61
N ASN A 91 2.09 9.55 17.71
CA ASN A 91 2.31 10.80 18.44
C ASN A 91 3.12 11.81 17.61
N ILE A 92 4.19 11.37 16.93
CA ILE A 92 5.07 12.22 16.10
C ILE A 92 4.31 12.80 14.91
N LEU A 93 3.49 11.97 14.25
CA LEU A 93 2.76 12.34 13.04
C LEU A 93 1.36 12.91 13.33
N GLY A 94 0.93 12.96 14.59
CA GLY A 94 -0.41 13.44 14.97
C GLY A 94 -1.55 12.56 14.44
N ILE A 95 -1.29 11.27 14.18
CA ILE A 95 -2.28 10.31 13.65
C ILE A 95 -2.55 9.19 14.63
N GLY A 96 -3.75 8.59 14.54
CA GLY A 96 -4.11 7.49 15.42
C GLY A 96 -3.23 6.27 15.22
N LYS A 97 -2.83 5.60 16.31
CA LYS A 97 -2.04 4.34 16.27
C LYS A 97 -2.62 3.27 15.33
N SER A 98 -3.95 3.20 15.22
CA SER A 98 -4.65 2.28 14.31
C SER A 98 -4.40 2.64 12.85
N THR A 99 -4.31 3.94 12.54
CA THR A 99 -3.98 4.41 11.20
C THR A 99 -2.53 4.03 10.86
N VAL A 100 -1.57 4.28 11.77
CA VAL A 100 -0.18 3.83 11.58
C VAL A 100 -0.12 2.33 11.30
N TRP A 101 -0.82 1.52 12.11
CA TRP A 101 -0.87 0.07 11.91
C TRP A 101 -1.49 -0.33 10.55
N ASP A 102 -2.61 0.28 10.17
CA ASP A 102 -3.30 -0.02 8.92
C ASP A 102 -2.42 0.19 7.69
N TYR A 103 -1.52 1.20 7.75
CA TYR A 103 -0.61 1.53 6.65
C TYR A 103 0.71 0.75 6.68
N ALA A 104 1.11 0.19 7.82
CA ALA A 104 2.37 -0.55 7.96
C ALA A 104 2.22 -2.07 8.01
N LYS A 105 1.03 -2.61 8.34
CA LYS A 105 0.84 -4.04 8.64
C LYS A 105 1.27 -4.98 7.52
N ASP A 106 1.10 -4.58 6.26
CA ASP A 106 1.37 -5.44 5.09
C ASP A 106 2.87 -5.52 4.81
N CYS A 107 3.64 -4.48 5.12
CA CYS A 107 5.10 -4.39 4.92
C CYS A 107 5.91 -4.45 6.24
N ILE A 108 5.26 -4.66 7.40
CA ILE A 108 5.93 -4.56 8.72
C ILE A 108 7.11 -5.53 8.87
N LYS A 109 7.04 -6.69 8.22
CA LYS A 109 8.13 -7.68 8.23
C LYS A 109 9.35 -7.16 7.47
N GLU A 110 9.13 -6.61 6.28
CA GLU A 110 10.17 -6.03 5.42
C GLU A 110 10.83 -4.83 6.12
N LEU A 111 10.03 -3.93 6.71
CA LEU A 111 10.55 -2.77 7.45
C LEU A 111 11.41 -3.17 8.66
N LYS A 112 11.02 -4.22 9.38
CA LYS A 112 11.81 -4.75 10.50
C LYS A 112 13.12 -5.39 10.05
N LEU A 113 13.09 -6.08 8.92
CA LEU A 113 14.28 -6.67 8.30
C LEU A 113 15.25 -5.57 7.83
N GLU A 114 14.73 -4.51 7.21
CA GLU A 114 15.51 -3.36 6.79
C GLU A 114 16.14 -2.62 7.98
N ARG A 115 15.37 -2.42 9.06
CA ARG A 115 15.92 -1.96 10.34
C ARG A 115 17.07 -2.84 10.84
N PHE A 116 16.89 -4.16 10.80
CA PHE A 116 17.92 -5.09 11.25
C PHE A 116 19.19 -4.95 10.40
N LYS A 117 19.08 -4.93 9.07
CA LYS A 117 20.22 -4.74 8.15
C LYS A 117 20.94 -3.42 8.43
N LYS A 118 20.20 -2.33 8.66
CA LYS A 118 20.76 -1.03 9.07
C LYS A 118 21.57 -1.13 10.36
N LEU A 119 21.02 -1.75 11.40
CA LEU A 119 21.72 -1.94 12.69
C LEU A 119 22.98 -2.80 12.57
N VAL A 120 22.93 -3.86 11.76
CA VAL A 120 24.11 -4.71 11.47
C VAL A 120 25.21 -3.89 10.80
N TRP A 121 24.85 -3.04 9.84
CA TRP A 121 25.78 -2.17 9.15
C TRP A 121 26.40 -1.12 10.09
N GLU A 122 25.58 -0.43 10.89
CA GLU A 122 26.05 0.53 11.91
C GLU A 122 26.99 -0.13 12.91
N TYR A 123 26.67 -1.35 13.36
CA TYR A 123 27.51 -2.10 14.28
C TYR A 123 28.84 -2.52 13.65
N ARG A 124 28.82 -2.94 12.38
CA ARG A 124 30.03 -3.23 11.60
C ARG A 124 30.92 -1.99 11.49
N GLU A 125 30.38 -0.83 11.14
CA GLU A 125 31.15 0.43 11.09
C GLU A 125 31.75 0.78 12.46
N TYR A 126 30.97 0.63 13.52
CA TYR A 126 31.44 0.84 14.89
C TYR A 126 32.66 -0.03 15.21
N LEU A 127 32.64 -1.32 14.87
CA LEU A 127 33.77 -2.23 15.10
C LEU A 127 35.01 -1.83 14.29
N ILE A 128 34.83 -1.42 13.04
CA ILE A 128 35.92 -0.93 12.17
C ILE A 128 36.58 0.30 12.80
N ASN A 129 35.76 1.28 13.22
CA ASN A 129 36.25 2.51 13.85
C ASN A 129 36.96 2.26 15.20
N LYS A 130 36.62 1.17 15.89
CA LYS A 130 37.30 0.75 17.12
C LYS A 130 38.53 -0.13 16.89
N GLY A 131 38.87 -0.45 15.64
CA GLY A 131 39.96 -1.38 15.32
C GLY A 131 39.71 -2.82 15.76
N LYS A 132 38.44 -3.17 16.06
CA LYS A 132 38.00 -4.50 16.52
C LYS A 132 37.39 -5.34 15.39
N TYR A 133 37.68 -5.00 14.13
CA TYR A 133 37.13 -5.68 12.97
C TYR A 133 38.17 -6.59 12.32
N SER A 134 38.08 -7.89 12.60
CA SER A 134 38.99 -8.92 12.09
C SER A 134 38.45 -9.60 10.82
N PRO A 135 39.32 -10.28 10.04
CA PRO A 135 38.87 -11.12 8.92
C PRO A 135 37.86 -12.19 9.33
N SER A 136 37.96 -12.74 10.54
CA SER A 136 36.97 -13.69 11.06
C SER A 136 35.59 -13.06 11.24
N LEU A 137 35.52 -11.84 11.78
CA LEU A 137 34.27 -11.10 11.88
C LEU A 137 33.70 -10.76 10.50
N GLN A 138 34.54 -10.41 9.54
CA GLN A 138 34.09 -10.15 8.18
C GLN A 138 33.34 -11.34 7.57
N VAL A 139 33.83 -12.56 7.76
CA VAL A 139 33.15 -13.79 7.31
C VAL A 139 31.80 -13.96 8.02
N LEU A 140 31.75 -13.77 9.34
CA LEU A 140 30.52 -13.89 10.11
C LEU A 140 29.45 -12.86 9.69
N PHE A 141 29.84 -11.61 9.42
CA PHE A 141 28.91 -10.59 8.93
C PHE A 141 28.36 -10.94 7.55
N LEU A 142 29.20 -11.45 6.63
CA LEU A 142 28.74 -11.91 5.31
C LEU A 142 27.77 -13.09 5.42
N GLU A 143 28.06 -14.04 6.31
CA GLU A 143 27.18 -15.18 6.53
C GLU A 143 25.84 -14.75 7.16
N LEU A 144 25.87 -13.79 8.07
CA LEU A 144 24.67 -13.20 8.66
C LEU A 144 23.79 -12.51 7.61
N GLU A 145 24.40 -11.68 6.76
CA GLU A 145 23.70 -10.98 5.67
C GLU A 145 23.06 -11.97 4.68
N ALA A 146 23.75 -13.07 4.37
CA ALA A 146 23.20 -14.11 3.51
C ALA A 146 22.03 -14.85 4.17
N THR A 147 22.13 -15.18 5.45
CA THR A 147 21.19 -16.09 6.12
C THR A 147 19.92 -15.43 6.66
N VAL A 148 19.95 -14.12 6.94
CA VAL A 148 18.85 -13.41 7.60
C VAL A 148 17.52 -13.48 6.84
N ASP A 149 17.57 -13.61 5.52
CA ASP A 149 16.38 -13.59 4.66
C ASP A 149 15.62 -14.94 4.64
N TYR A 150 16.25 -16.05 5.05
CA TYR A 150 15.65 -17.40 4.93
C TYR A 150 15.79 -18.30 6.17
N ASP A 151 16.80 -18.12 7.02
CA ASP A 151 17.03 -18.95 8.20
C ASP A 151 17.35 -18.11 9.44
N LEU A 152 16.30 -17.77 10.18
CA LEU A 152 16.39 -16.92 11.38
C LEU A 152 17.10 -17.62 12.55
N GLU A 153 17.01 -18.94 12.67
CA GLU A 153 17.70 -19.68 13.74
C GLU A 153 19.21 -19.66 13.51
N LYS A 154 19.63 -19.89 12.25
CA LYS A 154 21.05 -19.80 11.88
C LYS A 154 21.55 -18.36 12.00
N ALA A 155 20.80 -17.37 11.52
CA ALA A 155 21.15 -15.95 11.66
C ALA A 155 21.34 -15.55 13.14
N LYS A 156 20.49 -16.06 14.04
CA LYS A 156 20.64 -15.85 15.49
C LYS A 156 21.95 -16.43 16.03
N LYS A 157 22.32 -17.65 15.65
CA LYS A 157 23.59 -18.26 16.09
C LYS A 157 24.80 -17.45 15.61
N ILE A 158 24.79 -17.00 14.36
CA ILE A 158 25.88 -16.17 13.80
C ILE A 158 26.00 -14.84 14.57
N LEU A 159 24.89 -14.21 14.94
CA LEU A 159 24.91 -13.01 15.80
C LEU A 159 25.53 -13.29 17.17
N GLU A 160 25.20 -14.43 17.80
CA GLU A 160 25.78 -14.85 19.08
C GLU A 160 27.30 -15.04 18.96
N ASP A 161 27.77 -15.65 17.86
CA ASP A 161 29.19 -15.83 17.57
C ASP A 161 29.91 -14.49 17.35
N ILE A 162 29.30 -13.56 16.60
CA ILE A 162 29.82 -12.19 16.44
C ILE A 162 29.97 -11.51 17.81
N ILE A 163 28.95 -11.59 18.66
CA ILE A 163 28.98 -10.98 20.00
C ILE A 163 30.08 -11.61 20.86
N LYS A 164 30.25 -12.93 20.80
CA LYS A 164 31.30 -13.65 21.53
C LYS A 164 32.68 -13.22 21.05
N HIS A 165 32.92 -13.21 19.74
CA HIS A 165 34.18 -12.83 19.14
C HIS A 165 34.58 -11.39 19.49
N VAL A 166 33.62 -10.46 19.54
CA VAL A 166 33.87 -9.08 19.96
C VAL A 166 34.21 -8.95 21.46
N LYS A 167 33.67 -9.81 22.32
CA LYS A 167 33.99 -9.82 23.76
C LYS A 167 35.39 -10.36 24.08
N GLU A 168 35.96 -11.13 23.17
CA GLU A 168 37.33 -11.67 23.28
C GLU A 168 38.40 -10.62 22.90
N PHE A 169 38.00 -9.46 22.36
CA PHE A 169 38.81 -8.26 22.10
C PHE A 169 38.69 -7.20 23.20
#